data_AF-A0A971A2T2-F1
#
_entry.id   AF-A0A971A2T2-F1
#
_cell.length_a   1.000
_cell.length_b   1.000
_cell.length_c   1.000
_cell.angle_alpha   90.00
_cell.angle_beta   90.00
_cell.angle_gamma   90.00
#
_symmetry.space_group_name_H-M   'P 1'
#
loop_
_entity.id
_entity.type
_entity.pdbx_description
1 polymer ?
#
loop_
_entity_poly.entity_id
_entity_poly.type
_entity_poly.pdbx_seq_one_letter_code
_entity_poly.pdbx_strand_id
1 'polypeptide(L)'
;MIVRREAVWLQWIGVLLVVIGPASAARRNAGHGGEAGWDVSERFAFVWDSVEVSAQLFSPTYAGHRDLDECQRKCTVIGKIHVLDANDLVGMQVVDPDVLHVVDDVGKELAWSPLLLRPLRQYQKLDYSWAVTRDSPLGARVEPVLQPYHVSVAFCIDRDQKLPSSLSLFEWCAFAVYAEAIIEVDVPFEASDDWLEAAPGLQIRVTKAMVECCDYTYWTEVKHPGGIVRAFDDRTHPTEPIADYLVMRTLLLDAEGKPVEATEDDRVSPAIWSEHVYSTPLDTAKCGGWLLTFVTQAEIASIRHVIVVHPYEVRVPFAVHDLPLPGFGPDQ
;
A
#
# COMPACT_ATOMS: atom_id res chain seq x y z
N MET A 1 41.09 -31.37 9.33
CA MET A 1 39.62 -31.54 9.24
C MET A 1 39.00 -30.32 9.89
N ILE A 2 38.40 -29.46 9.08
CA ILE A 2 37.96 -28.10 9.43
C ILE A 2 36.63 -28.21 10.16
N VAL A 3 36.59 -27.78 11.42
CA VAL A 3 35.34 -27.62 12.19
C VAL A 3 34.88 -26.18 11.97
N ARG A 4 33.92 -25.99 11.06
CA ARG A 4 33.13 -24.75 10.97
C ARG A 4 32.29 -24.64 12.24
N ARG A 5 32.55 -23.63 13.06
CA ARG A 5 31.60 -23.16 14.08
C ARG A 5 30.72 -22.10 13.43
N GLU A 6 29.46 -22.43 13.22
CA GLU A 6 28.43 -21.47 12.85
C GLU A 6 28.14 -20.58 14.06
N ALA A 7 28.23 -19.27 13.86
CA ALA A 7 27.87 -18.28 14.86
C ALA A 7 26.35 -18.18 14.90
N VAL A 8 25.76 -18.61 16.01
CA VAL A 8 24.34 -18.44 16.30
C VAL A 8 24.12 -17.00 16.74
N TRP A 9 23.38 -16.25 15.93
CA TRP A 9 22.92 -14.89 16.25
C TRP A 9 21.69 -15.01 17.17
N LEU A 10 21.78 -14.46 18.38
CA LEU A 10 20.64 -14.34 19.29
C LEU A 10 19.96 -13.01 19.03
N GLN A 11 18.85 -13.05 18.30
CA GLN A 11 17.96 -11.92 18.07
C GLN A 11 16.89 -11.97 19.17
N TRP A 12 16.93 -11.02 20.12
CA TRP A 12 15.87 -10.88 21.12
C TRP A 12 14.79 -9.97 20.53
N ILE A 13 13.62 -10.54 20.23
CA ILE A 13 12.42 -9.79 19.87
C ILE A 13 11.49 -9.84 21.08
N GLY A 14 11.36 -8.71 21.78
CA GLY A 14 10.31 -8.51 22.77
C GLY A 14 9.12 -7.83 22.09
N VAL A 15 8.04 -8.57 21.83
CA VAL A 15 6.77 -7.99 21.36
C VAL A 15 5.87 -7.77 22.57
N LEU A 16 5.58 -6.51 22.91
CA LEU A 16 4.59 -6.15 23.92
C LEU A 16 3.39 -5.52 23.19
N LEU A 17 2.24 -6.19 23.27
CA LEU A 17 1.00 -5.78 22.60
C LEU A 17 0.11 -5.08 23.62
N VAL A 18 -0.10 -3.78 23.46
CA VAL A 18 -1.00 -2.96 24.30
C VAL A 18 -2.09 -2.40 23.39
N VAL A 19 -3.35 -2.71 23.67
CA VAL A 19 -4.51 -2.27 22.88
C VAL A 19 -5.23 -1.15 23.63
N ILE A 20 -5.27 0.09 23.11
CA ILE A 20 -6.05 1.21 23.68
C ILE A 20 -6.68 2.05 22.53
N GLY A 21 -7.89 2.57 22.80
CA GLY A 21 -8.87 3.12 21.84
C GLY A 21 -8.55 4.45 21.13
N PRO A 22 -9.55 5.05 20.43
CA PRO A 22 -9.34 5.96 19.31
C PRO A 22 -8.76 7.32 19.74
N ALA A 23 -7.72 7.78 19.02
CA ALA A 23 -7.18 9.13 19.13
C ALA A 23 -7.91 10.07 18.14
N SER A 24 -8.25 11.27 18.60
CA SER A 24 -8.89 12.31 17.79
C SER A 24 -7.82 13.17 17.12
N ALA A 25 -7.93 13.41 15.81
CA ALA A 25 -7.00 14.26 15.06
C ALA A 25 -7.09 15.72 15.53
N ALA A 26 -5.95 16.32 15.90
CA ALA A 26 -5.81 17.74 16.17
C ALA A 26 -5.03 18.43 15.04
N ARG A 27 -5.49 19.64 14.69
CA ARG A 27 -5.18 20.40 13.47
C ARG A 27 -3.98 21.33 13.65
N ARG A 28 -3.05 21.38 12.70
CA ARG A 28 -2.28 22.59 12.32
C ARG A 28 -1.59 22.48 10.96
N ASN A 29 -1.74 23.54 10.18
CA ASN A 29 -1.27 23.68 8.80
C ASN A 29 0.26 23.81 8.70
N ALA A 30 0.87 23.03 7.81
CA ALA A 30 2.18 23.31 7.23
C ALA A 30 2.16 22.92 5.75
N GLY A 31 2.05 23.92 4.87
CA GLY A 31 1.79 23.77 3.45
C GLY A 31 2.97 23.28 2.62
N HIS A 32 2.72 22.27 1.79
CA HIS A 32 3.14 22.16 0.38
C HIS A 32 2.43 20.91 -0.20
N GLY A 33 1.76 21.09 -1.35
CA GLY A 33 0.82 20.13 -1.96
C GLY A 33 -0.59 20.73 -1.98
N GLY A 34 -1.23 20.75 -3.14
CA GLY A 34 -2.46 21.51 -3.40
C GLY A 34 -3.48 21.37 -2.27
N GLU A 35 -3.79 22.49 -1.60
CA GLU A 35 -4.82 22.51 -0.56
C GLU A 35 -6.14 22.18 -1.23
N ALA A 36 -6.57 20.92 -1.08
CA ALA A 36 -7.94 20.54 -1.34
C ALA A 36 -8.84 21.54 -0.59
N GLY A 37 -9.85 22.12 -1.26
CA GLY A 37 -10.72 23.13 -0.66
C GLY A 37 -11.63 22.62 0.47
N TRP A 38 -11.35 21.43 1.01
CA TRP A 38 -12.12 20.69 2.02
C TRP A 38 -11.19 20.17 3.12
N ASP A 39 -11.73 19.92 4.32
CA ASP A 39 -10.94 19.47 5.47
C ASP A 39 -10.60 17.98 5.37
N VAL A 40 -9.34 17.70 5.05
CA VAL A 40 -8.84 16.34 4.85
C VAL A 40 -8.89 15.49 6.12
N SER A 41 -8.79 16.13 7.29
CA SER A 41 -8.78 15.43 8.57
C SER A 41 -10.13 14.85 8.96
N GLU A 42 -11.23 15.30 8.34
CA GLU A 42 -12.58 14.77 8.60
C GLU A 42 -12.86 13.47 7.83
N ARG A 43 -12.02 13.12 6.85
CA ARG A 43 -12.21 11.92 5.99
C ARG A 43 -11.44 10.69 6.46
N PHE A 44 -10.51 10.85 7.40
CA PHE A 44 -9.63 9.77 7.85
C PHE A 44 -9.50 9.76 9.37
N ALA A 45 -9.44 8.56 9.94
CA ALA A 45 -9.11 8.37 11.35
C ALA A 45 -8.00 7.35 11.49
N PHE A 46 -6.98 7.64 12.30
CA PHE A 46 -5.91 6.69 12.60
C PHE A 46 -6.13 6.04 13.96
N VAL A 47 -5.99 4.72 14.01
CA VAL A 47 -5.99 3.93 15.23
C VAL A 47 -4.69 3.13 15.27
N TRP A 48 -3.87 3.33 16.29
CA TRP A 48 -2.67 2.53 16.49
C TRP A 48 -3.03 1.18 17.13
N ASP A 49 -2.34 0.12 16.71
CA ASP A 49 -2.51 -1.24 17.19
C ASP A 49 -1.35 -1.67 18.09
N SER A 50 -0.11 -1.29 17.73
CA SER A 50 1.08 -1.63 18.52
C SER A 50 2.22 -0.63 18.33
N VAL A 51 3.13 -0.63 19.29
CA VAL A 51 4.39 0.13 19.25
C VAL A 51 5.54 -0.79 19.55
N GLU A 52 6.51 -0.82 18.66
CA GLU A 52 7.72 -1.62 18.79
C GLU A 52 8.94 -0.70 18.90
N VAL A 53 9.78 -0.97 19.89
CA VAL A 53 11.11 -0.35 19.97
C VAL A 53 12.13 -1.46 19.85
N SER A 54 13.03 -1.32 18.89
CA SER A 54 14.14 -2.25 18.68
C SER A 54 15.46 -1.52 18.82
N ALA A 55 16.46 -2.22 19.33
CA ALA A 55 17.81 -1.72 19.46
C ALA A 55 18.80 -2.76 18.91
N GLN A 56 19.73 -2.31 18.08
CA GLN A 56 20.83 -3.14 17.58
C GLN A 56 22.08 -2.89 18.43
N LEU A 57 22.62 -3.97 18.99
CA LEU A 57 23.85 -3.94 19.78
C LEU A 57 24.95 -4.66 19.00
N PHE A 58 26.05 -3.96 18.73
CA PHE A 58 27.19 -4.53 18.03
C PHE A 58 28.19 -5.15 19.01
N SER A 59 28.73 -6.32 18.66
CA SER A 59 29.82 -6.91 19.43
C SER A 59 31.03 -5.95 19.43
N PRO A 60 31.57 -5.57 20.59
CA PRO A 60 32.71 -4.67 20.67
C PRO A 60 33.98 -5.28 20.03
N THR A 61 34.02 -6.60 19.86
CA THR A 61 35.15 -7.33 19.24
C THR A 61 35.06 -7.43 17.72
N TYR A 62 33.94 -7.01 17.10
CA TYR A 62 33.80 -7.03 15.65
C TYR A 62 34.49 -5.80 15.02
N ALA A 63 35.54 -6.08 14.24
CA ALA A 63 36.36 -5.10 13.52
C ALA A 63 36.01 -4.98 12.02
N GLY A 64 34.93 -5.61 11.56
CA GLY A 64 34.46 -5.47 10.18
C GLY A 64 33.86 -4.09 9.90
N HIS A 65 33.59 -3.82 8.63
CA HIS A 65 32.86 -2.61 8.23
C HIS A 65 31.50 -2.63 8.92
N ARG A 66 31.22 -1.56 9.68
CA ARG A 66 29.90 -1.35 10.27
C ARG A 66 29.14 -0.47 9.30
N ASP A 67 27.92 -0.83 8.94
CA ASP A 67 27.01 0.14 8.37
C ASP A 67 26.63 1.09 9.52
N LEU A 68 27.40 2.17 9.65
CA LEU A 68 27.13 3.25 10.60
C LEU A 68 25.84 3.99 10.24
N ASP A 69 25.31 3.74 9.06
CA ASP A 69 24.04 4.27 8.55
C ASP A 69 22.82 3.41 8.98
N GLU A 70 23.02 2.28 9.65
CA GLU A 70 21.92 1.48 10.18
C GLU A 70 21.37 2.08 11.49
N CYS A 71 20.05 2.23 11.49
CA CYS A 71 19.24 2.68 12.61
C CYS A 71 19.49 1.85 13.89
N GLN A 72 20.33 2.33 14.80
CA GLN A 72 20.68 1.59 16.01
C GLN A 72 19.50 1.44 16.99
N ARG A 73 18.62 2.43 17.04
CA ARG A 73 17.37 2.37 17.79
C ARG A 73 16.24 2.79 16.87
N LYS A 74 15.28 1.90 16.67
CA LYS A 74 14.14 2.10 15.80
C LYS A 74 12.86 2.03 16.62
N CYS A 75 12.01 3.03 16.48
CA CYS A 75 10.62 2.98 16.94
C CYS A 75 9.71 2.76 15.72
N THR A 76 8.74 1.85 15.87
CA THR A 76 7.76 1.51 14.84
C THR A 76 6.37 1.56 15.46
N VAL A 77 5.49 2.37 14.89
CA VAL A 77 4.10 2.50 15.26
C VAL A 77 3.28 1.81 14.18
N ILE A 78 2.56 0.76 14.55
CA ILE A 78 1.71 -0.01 13.64
C ILE A 78 0.28 0.35 13.93
N GLY A 79 -0.53 0.53 12.89
CA GLY A 79 -1.94 0.83 13.05
C GLY A 79 -2.72 0.76 11.76
N LYS A 80 -3.89 1.41 11.79
CA LYS A 80 -4.90 1.38 10.75
C LYS A 80 -5.41 2.79 10.45
N ILE A 81 -5.48 3.14 9.17
CA ILE A 81 -6.18 4.35 8.71
C ILE A 81 -7.57 3.92 8.26
N HIS A 82 -8.59 4.35 9.00
CA HIS A 82 -9.99 4.22 8.64
C HIS A 82 -10.38 5.34 7.69
N VAL A 83 -11.03 4.98 6.58
CA VAL A 83 -11.64 5.93 5.64
C VAL A 83 -13.08 6.18 6.10
N LEU A 84 -13.37 7.42 6.47
CA LEU A 84 -14.70 7.88 6.90
C LEU A 84 -15.55 8.36 5.72
N ASP A 85 -14.90 8.85 4.66
CA ASP A 85 -15.52 9.26 3.41
C ASP A 85 -14.61 8.85 2.23
N ALA A 86 -15.07 7.89 1.44
CA ALA A 86 -14.34 7.34 0.30
C ALA A 86 -14.64 8.06 -1.03
N ASN A 87 -15.46 9.12 -1.02
CA ASN A 87 -15.80 9.85 -2.24
C ASN A 87 -14.52 10.38 -2.91
N ASP A 88 -14.36 10.01 -4.19
CA ASP A 88 -13.25 10.37 -5.07
C ASP A 88 -11.86 9.84 -4.64
N LEU A 89 -11.79 9.08 -3.55
CA LEU A 89 -10.56 8.47 -3.07
C LEU A 89 -10.19 7.28 -3.95
N VAL A 90 -8.96 7.25 -4.45
CA VAL A 90 -8.42 6.14 -5.24
C VAL A 90 -7.62 5.19 -4.35
N GLY A 91 -6.78 5.74 -3.48
CA GLY A 91 -5.98 4.95 -2.55
C GLY A 91 -5.15 5.79 -1.59
N MET A 92 -4.35 5.11 -0.77
CA MET A 92 -3.57 5.73 0.31
C MET A 92 -2.15 5.19 0.33
N GLN A 93 -1.18 6.04 0.67
CA GLN A 93 0.19 5.63 0.92
C GLN A 93 0.23 4.73 2.16
N VAL A 94 0.79 3.53 2.03
CA VAL A 94 0.92 2.57 3.14
C VAL A 94 2.37 2.21 3.48
N VAL A 95 3.31 2.61 2.64
CA VAL A 95 4.76 2.38 2.83
C VAL A 95 5.47 3.70 3.08
N ASP A 96 6.39 3.69 4.05
CA ASP A 96 7.27 4.80 4.44
C ASP A 96 6.55 6.16 4.59
N PRO A 97 5.47 6.24 5.41
CA PRO A 97 4.84 7.51 5.72
C PRO A 97 5.81 8.47 6.44
N ASP A 98 5.58 9.76 6.26
CA ASP A 98 6.48 10.81 6.77
C ASP A 98 6.22 11.06 8.25
N VAL A 99 7.27 10.99 9.07
CA VAL A 99 7.22 11.49 10.45
C VAL A 99 7.43 13.00 10.43
N LEU A 100 6.60 13.73 11.17
CA LEU A 100 6.62 15.20 11.18
C LEU A 100 7.22 15.72 12.47
N HIS A 101 6.79 15.18 13.61
CA HIS A 101 7.18 15.67 14.91
C HIS A 101 7.00 14.60 15.98
N VAL A 102 7.94 14.53 16.91
CA VAL A 102 7.95 13.53 17.98
C VAL A 102 8.32 14.23 19.28
N VAL A 103 7.46 14.14 20.29
CA VAL A 103 7.63 14.79 21.60
C VAL A 103 7.60 13.76 22.71
N ASP A 104 8.58 13.82 23.60
CA ASP A 104 8.68 12.93 24.75
C ASP A 104 7.61 13.20 25.83
N ASP A 105 7.64 12.41 26.91
CA ASP A 105 6.71 12.48 28.04
C ASP A 105 6.82 13.77 28.87
N VAL A 106 7.90 14.54 28.69
CA VAL A 106 8.14 15.81 29.39
C VAL A 106 7.85 17.02 28.49
N GLY A 107 7.34 16.78 27.27
CA GLY A 107 7.00 17.83 26.31
C GLY A 107 8.21 18.37 25.54
N LYS A 108 9.33 17.64 25.51
CA LYS A 108 10.53 18.02 24.75
C LYS A 108 10.58 17.25 23.43
N GLU A 109 10.99 17.93 22.37
CA GLU A 109 11.21 17.31 21.07
C GLU A 109 12.29 16.21 21.16
N LEU A 110 11.95 15.04 20.64
CA LEU A 110 12.84 13.89 20.55
C LEU A 110 13.77 14.08 19.35
N ALA A 111 15.08 13.84 19.51
CA ALA A 111 15.97 13.79 18.35
C ALA A 111 15.71 12.49 17.58
N TRP A 112 15.28 12.60 16.33
CA TRP A 112 14.97 11.47 15.47
C TRP A 112 15.46 11.69 14.02
N SER A 113 15.58 10.59 13.27
CA SER A 113 15.84 10.62 11.83
C SER A 113 14.96 9.60 11.09
N PRO A 114 14.60 9.84 9.82
CA PRO A 114 13.88 8.85 9.02
C PRO A 114 14.73 7.59 8.79
N LEU A 115 14.07 6.46 8.52
CA LEU A 115 14.70 5.13 8.44
C LEU A 115 15.52 4.84 7.19
N LEU A 116 15.38 5.62 6.10
CA LEU A 116 15.93 5.23 4.81
C LEU A 116 16.65 6.36 4.07
N LEU A 117 17.77 5.96 3.46
CA LEU A 117 18.52 6.68 2.43
C LEU A 117 17.75 6.85 1.10
N ARG A 118 16.59 6.19 0.92
CA ARG A 118 15.71 6.27 -0.27
C ARG A 118 14.25 5.94 0.09
N PRO A 119 13.47 6.89 0.65
CA PRO A 119 12.04 6.67 0.86
C PRO A 119 11.37 6.31 -0.47
N LEU A 120 10.47 5.33 -0.45
CA LEU A 120 9.64 4.96 -1.59
C LEU A 120 8.18 5.13 -1.22
N ARG A 121 7.41 5.77 -2.09
CA ARG A 121 5.96 5.82 -1.96
C ARG A 121 5.35 4.62 -2.63
N GLN A 122 4.47 3.94 -1.92
CA GLN A 122 3.63 2.88 -2.45
C GLN A 122 2.20 3.10 -1.97
N TYR A 123 1.28 3.06 -2.93
CA TYR A 123 -0.13 3.26 -2.69
C TYR A 123 -0.85 1.91 -2.62
N GLN A 124 -1.88 1.86 -1.79
CA GLN A 124 -2.83 0.74 -1.75
C GLN A 124 -4.20 1.26 -2.19
N LYS A 125 -4.84 0.55 -3.13
CA LYS A 125 -6.21 0.83 -3.58
C LYS A 125 -7.22 0.58 -2.47
N LEU A 126 -8.41 1.16 -2.59
CA LEU A 126 -9.53 0.82 -1.70
C LEU A 126 -9.82 -0.68 -1.77
N ASP A 127 -9.96 -1.31 -0.60
CA ASP A 127 -10.28 -2.72 -0.47
C ASP A 127 -11.62 -2.89 0.25
N TYR A 128 -12.51 -3.70 -0.33
CA TYR A 128 -13.83 -3.94 0.22
C TYR A 128 -13.98 -5.44 0.50
N SER A 129 -14.29 -5.78 1.74
CA SER A 129 -14.49 -7.18 2.13
C SER A 129 -15.95 -7.44 2.49
N TRP A 130 -16.37 -8.68 2.30
CA TRP A 130 -17.71 -9.14 2.66
C TRP A 130 -17.66 -9.63 4.10
N ALA A 131 -18.29 -8.90 5.02
CA ALA A 131 -18.38 -9.32 6.41
C ALA A 131 -19.39 -10.48 6.56
N VAL A 132 -18.95 -11.70 6.26
CA VAL A 132 -19.76 -12.90 6.55
C VAL A 132 -19.72 -13.15 8.05
N THR A 133 -20.71 -12.62 8.78
CA THR A 133 -20.89 -12.96 10.19
C THR A 133 -21.53 -14.34 10.30
N ARG A 134 -21.12 -15.12 11.30
CA ARG A 134 -21.63 -16.49 11.57
C ARG A 134 -23.14 -16.56 11.73
N ASP A 135 -23.77 -15.44 12.09
CA ASP A 135 -25.20 -15.28 12.33
C ASP A 135 -25.96 -14.67 11.15
N SER A 136 -25.28 -14.39 10.03
CA SER A 136 -25.95 -13.87 8.82
C SER A 136 -26.91 -14.92 8.26
N PRO A 137 -28.20 -14.58 8.05
CA PRO A 137 -29.14 -15.50 7.43
C PRO A 137 -28.61 -15.97 6.08
N LEU A 138 -28.74 -17.26 5.78
CA LEU A 138 -28.47 -17.78 4.44
C LEU A 138 -29.26 -16.97 3.41
N GLY A 139 -28.55 -16.31 2.48
CA GLY A 139 -29.13 -15.47 1.44
C GLY A 139 -29.29 -13.98 1.80
N ALA A 140 -28.82 -13.52 2.95
CA ALA A 140 -28.73 -12.09 3.23
C ALA A 140 -27.70 -11.44 2.27
N ARG A 141 -28.12 -10.36 1.59
CA ARG A 141 -27.17 -9.51 0.86
C ARG A 141 -26.27 -8.84 1.88
N VAL A 142 -25.04 -9.32 1.99
CA VAL A 142 -24.00 -8.66 2.78
C VAL A 142 -23.50 -7.49 1.95
N GLU A 143 -23.61 -6.27 2.48
CA GLU A 143 -23.01 -5.11 1.82
C GLU A 143 -21.48 -5.16 2.00
N PRO A 144 -20.70 -4.86 0.96
CA PRO A 144 -19.25 -4.79 1.07
C PRO A 144 -18.85 -3.71 2.08
N VAL A 145 -17.94 -4.03 2.99
CA VAL A 145 -17.43 -3.11 4.00
C VAL A 145 -16.01 -2.68 3.62
N LEU A 146 -15.81 -1.37 3.52
CA LEU A 146 -14.50 -0.78 3.26
C LEU A 146 -13.52 -1.16 4.38
N GLN A 147 -12.38 -1.74 3.99
CA GLN A 147 -11.32 -2.12 4.91
C GLN A 147 -10.40 -0.93 5.21
N PRO A 148 -9.89 -0.82 6.46
CA PRO A 148 -8.89 0.19 6.77
C PRO A 148 -7.53 -0.16 6.12
N TYR A 149 -6.72 0.87 5.88
CA TYR A 149 -5.34 0.68 5.43
C TYR A 149 -4.44 0.30 6.60
N HIS A 150 -3.69 -0.79 6.46
CA HIS A 150 -2.65 -1.15 7.41
C HIS A 150 -1.40 -0.31 7.15
N VAL A 151 -0.91 0.37 8.18
CA VAL A 151 0.24 1.29 8.07
C VAL A 151 1.26 1.01 9.16
N SER A 152 2.53 1.16 8.79
CA SER A 152 3.67 1.09 9.71
C SER A 152 4.48 2.37 9.55
N VAL A 153 4.52 3.18 10.60
CA VAL A 153 5.28 4.43 10.65
C VAL A 153 6.50 4.20 11.52
N ALA A 154 7.70 4.44 11.00
CA ALA A 154 8.89 4.12 11.76
C ALA A 154 10.01 5.15 11.57
N PHE A 155 10.78 5.35 12.64
CA PHE A 155 11.84 6.35 12.72
C PHE A 155 12.96 5.87 13.63
N CYS A 156 14.14 6.46 13.45
CA CYS A 156 15.30 6.24 14.27
C CYS A 156 15.36 7.23 15.41
N ILE A 157 15.63 6.73 16.61
CA ILE A 157 15.84 7.54 17.80
C ILE A 157 17.34 7.73 17.99
N ASP A 158 17.77 8.95 18.33
CA ASP A 158 19.17 9.22 18.65
C ASP A 158 19.68 8.27 19.75
N ARG A 159 20.85 7.65 19.48
CA ARG A 159 21.47 6.67 20.39
C ARG A 159 21.88 7.28 21.73
N ASP A 160 22.25 8.56 21.72
CA ASP A 160 22.80 9.27 22.88
C ASP A 160 21.67 9.87 23.75
N GLN A 161 20.44 9.85 23.24
CA GLN A 161 19.25 10.24 23.98
C GLN A 161 18.72 9.08 24.85
N LYS A 162 18.20 9.41 26.04
CA LYS A 162 17.46 8.46 26.88
C LYS A 162 16.11 8.17 26.24
N LEU A 163 15.76 6.90 26.09
CA LEU A 163 14.44 6.50 25.59
C LEU A 163 13.36 6.92 26.59
N PRO A 164 12.33 7.71 26.19
CA PRO A 164 11.24 8.04 27.08
C PRO A 164 10.33 6.83 27.29
N SER A 165 9.52 6.83 28.35
CA SER A 165 8.53 5.77 28.58
C SER A 165 7.28 5.92 27.71
N SER A 166 7.07 7.10 27.13
CA SER A 166 5.94 7.43 26.26
C SER A 166 6.26 8.65 25.42
N LEU A 167 5.51 8.84 24.34
CA LEU A 167 5.52 10.06 23.53
C LEU A 167 4.23 10.83 23.84
N SER A 168 4.35 12.08 24.30
CA SER A 168 3.17 12.93 24.53
C SER A 168 2.51 13.37 23.22
N LEU A 169 3.29 13.42 22.13
CA LEU A 169 2.82 13.72 20.79
C LEU A 169 3.68 12.98 19.75
N PHE A 170 3.00 12.32 18.81
CA PHE A 170 3.57 11.71 17.63
C PHE A 170 2.77 12.17 16.41
N GLU A 171 3.33 13.08 15.62
CA GLU A 171 2.74 13.60 14.39
C GLU A 171 3.43 12.99 13.18
N TRP A 172 2.62 12.55 12.23
CA TRP A 172 3.06 11.94 10.99
C TRP A 172 2.04 12.23 9.88
N CYS A 173 2.37 11.94 8.63
CA CYS A 173 1.41 12.03 7.54
C CYS A 173 1.60 10.94 6.49
N ALA A 174 0.51 10.63 5.81
CA ALA A 174 0.48 9.84 4.58
C ALA A 174 -0.10 10.68 3.44
N PHE A 175 0.14 10.27 2.20
CA PHE A 175 -0.50 10.87 1.03
C PHE A 175 -1.69 10.02 0.57
N ALA A 176 -2.86 10.66 0.42
CA ALA A 176 -4.03 10.09 -0.22
C ALA A 176 -4.02 10.45 -1.71
N VAL A 177 -4.40 9.50 -2.57
CA VAL A 177 -4.52 9.71 -4.01
C VAL A 177 -5.98 9.91 -4.36
N TYR A 178 -6.26 11.05 -4.97
CA TYR A 178 -7.54 11.38 -5.60
C TYR A 178 -7.34 11.46 -7.11
N ALA A 179 -8.42 11.56 -7.87
CA ALA A 179 -8.34 11.69 -9.32
C ALA A 179 -9.51 12.49 -9.90
N GLU A 180 -9.31 12.99 -11.12
CA GLU A 180 -10.40 13.62 -11.88
C GLU A 180 -11.42 12.58 -12.35
N ALA A 181 -10.95 11.39 -12.71
CA ALA A 181 -11.81 10.29 -13.14
C ALA A 181 -11.14 8.93 -12.94
N ILE A 182 -11.98 7.90 -12.83
CA ILE A 182 -11.60 6.50 -13.03
C ILE A 182 -12.36 6.03 -14.26
N ILE A 183 -11.65 5.56 -15.27
CA ILE A 183 -12.23 5.05 -16.52
C ILE A 183 -12.00 3.55 -16.63
N GLU A 184 -12.97 2.89 -17.25
CA GLU A 184 -12.87 1.49 -17.66
C GLU A 184 -12.79 1.46 -19.18
N VAL A 185 -11.74 0.83 -19.72
CA VAL A 185 -11.55 0.68 -21.16
C VAL A 185 -11.40 -0.80 -21.50
N ASP A 186 -12.14 -1.23 -22.51
CA ASP A 186 -12.18 -2.64 -22.92
C ASP A 186 -11.42 -2.80 -24.23
N VAL A 187 -10.51 -3.78 -24.28
CA VAL A 187 -9.82 -4.19 -25.50
C VAL A 187 -10.11 -5.65 -25.82
N PRO A 188 -10.21 -6.04 -27.09
CA PRO A 188 -10.45 -7.44 -27.46
C PRO A 188 -9.42 -8.39 -26.86
N PHE A 189 -9.83 -9.60 -26.46
CA PHE A 189 -8.90 -10.66 -26.06
C PHE A 189 -8.26 -11.31 -27.30
N GLU A 190 -7.50 -10.52 -28.05
CA GLU A 190 -6.85 -10.95 -29.27
C GLU A 190 -5.47 -10.30 -29.38
N ALA A 191 -4.43 -11.11 -29.58
CA ALA A 191 -3.08 -10.57 -29.72
C ALA A 191 -2.96 -9.78 -31.03
N SER A 192 -2.38 -8.60 -30.94
CA SER A 192 -2.15 -7.72 -32.09
C SER A 192 -0.84 -6.96 -31.92
N ASP A 193 -0.16 -6.70 -33.04
CA ASP A 193 1.02 -5.83 -33.08
C ASP A 193 0.63 -4.34 -33.08
N ASP A 194 -0.63 -4.04 -33.39
CA ASP A 194 -1.17 -2.69 -33.51
C ASP A 194 -1.56 -2.09 -32.15
N TRP A 195 -1.40 -0.77 -32.04
CA TRP A 195 -1.88 0.00 -30.90
C TRP A 195 -3.32 0.42 -31.13
N LEU A 196 -4.22 0.02 -30.23
CA LEU A 196 -5.61 0.46 -30.22
C LEU A 196 -5.75 1.73 -29.38
N GLU A 197 -6.42 2.75 -29.90
CA GLU A 197 -6.84 3.90 -29.09
C GLU A 197 -8.06 3.51 -28.25
N ALA A 198 -7.85 3.30 -26.95
CA ALA A 198 -8.86 2.78 -26.02
C ALA A 198 -9.66 3.91 -25.33
N ALA A 199 -9.04 5.07 -25.20
CA ALA A 199 -9.63 6.34 -24.75
C ALA A 199 -8.80 7.49 -25.35
N PRO A 200 -9.26 8.75 -25.31
CA PRO A 200 -8.54 9.88 -25.91
C PRO A 200 -7.07 9.92 -25.48
N GLY A 201 -6.16 9.67 -26.43
CA GLY A 201 -4.71 9.63 -26.19
C GLY A 201 -4.17 8.37 -25.49
N LEU A 202 -5.00 7.54 -24.86
CA LEU A 202 -4.59 6.29 -24.24
C LEU A 202 -4.58 5.16 -25.28
N GLN A 203 -3.41 4.55 -25.44
CA GLN A 203 -3.19 3.46 -26.38
C GLN A 203 -2.88 2.17 -25.65
N ILE A 204 -3.58 1.09 -26.03
CA ILE A 204 -3.41 -0.25 -25.47
C ILE A 204 -3.11 -1.23 -26.59
N ARG A 205 -2.18 -2.14 -26.33
CA ARG A 205 -1.86 -3.25 -27.24
C ARG A 205 -1.85 -4.55 -26.47
N VAL A 206 -2.50 -5.57 -27.02
CA VAL A 206 -2.48 -6.95 -26.49
C VAL A 206 -1.34 -7.71 -27.16
N THR A 207 -0.27 -7.97 -26.42
CA THR A 207 0.94 -8.64 -26.95
C THR A 207 0.86 -10.16 -26.83
N LYS A 208 -0.02 -10.68 -25.96
CA LYS A 208 -0.33 -12.10 -25.82
C LYS A 208 -1.79 -12.26 -25.41
N ALA A 209 -2.47 -13.21 -26.05
CA ALA A 209 -3.77 -13.72 -25.64
C ALA A 209 -3.79 -15.21 -26.01
N MET A 210 -3.80 -16.08 -25.02
CA MET A 210 -3.74 -17.53 -25.22
C MET A 210 -4.82 -18.22 -24.39
N VAL A 211 -5.39 -19.28 -24.95
CA VAL A 211 -6.34 -20.18 -24.30
C VAL A 211 -5.79 -21.59 -24.41
N GLU A 212 -5.39 -22.18 -23.29
CA GLU A 212 -4.91 -23.57 -23.21
C GLU A 212 -5.84 -24.39 -22.32
N CYS A 213 -6.75 -25.15 -22.94
CA CYS A 213 -7.81 -25.93 -22.27
C CYS A 213 -8.75 -25.05 -21.42
N CYS A 214 -8.31 -24.71 -20.21
CA CYS A 214 -9.01 -23.97 -19.17
C CYS A 214 -8.23 -22.75 -18.68
N ASP A 215 -7.01 -22.53 -19.19
CA ASP A 215 -6.12 -21.45 -18.79
C ASP A 215 -6.13 -20.33 -19.84
N TYR A 216 -6.54 -19.14 -19.41
CA TYR A 216 -6.47 -17.91 -20.19
C TYR A 216 -5.27 -17.11 -19.71
N THR A 217 -4.32 -16.82 -20.59
CA THR A 217 -3.16 -15.99 -20.27
C THR A 217 -3.08 -14.80 -21.22
N TYR A 218 -2.81 -13.61 -20.68
CA TYR A 218 -2.63 -12.40 -21.49
C TYR A 218 -1.48 -11.50 -21.03
N TRP A 219 -1.02 -10.67 -21.96
CA TRP A 219 -0.13 -9.54 -21.71
C TRP A 219 -0.59 -8.34 -22.53
N THR A 220 -0.65 -7.18 -21.90
CA THR A 220 -0.97 -5.91 -22.53
C THR A 220 0.05 -4.84 -22.18
N GLU A 221 0.19 -3.86 -23.06
CA GLU A 221 0.97 -2.64 -22.83
C GLU A 221 0.03 -1.44 -22.95
N VAL A 222 0.19 -0.47 -22.06
CA VAL A 222 -0.60 0.77 -22.00
C VAL A 222 0.35 1.96 -22.05
N LYS A 223 0.09 2.92 -22.95
CA LYS A 223 0.89 4.14 -23.08
C LYS A 223 0.02 5.35 -23.42
N HIS A 224 0.58 6.53 -23.20
CA HIS A 224 -0.01 7.80 -23.64
C HIS A 224 1.08 8.63 -24.36
N PRO A 225 0.90 9.08 -25.62
CA PRO A 225 1.95 9.77 -26.37
C PRO A 225 2.44 11.09 -25.76
N GLY A 226 1.62 11.73 -24.92
CA GLY A 226 1.93 13.03 -24.32
C GLY A 226 1.94 13.03 -22.78
N GLY A 227 2.01 11.86 -22.14
CA GLY A 227 1.91 11.75 -20.68
C GLY A 227 2.51 10.46 -20.15
N ILE A 228 2.65 10.38 -18.84
CA ILE A 228 3.27 9.26 -18.13
C ILE A 228 2.17 8.27 -17.72
N VAL A 229 2.37 6.99 -18.05
CA VAL A 229 1.52 5.89 -17.57
C VAL A 229 2.34 5.01 -16.63
N ARG A 230 1.82 4.77 -15.42
CA ARG A 230 2.45 3.89 -14.41
C ARG A 230 1.45 2.86 -13.89
N ALA A 231 1.97 1.82 -13.25
CA ALA A 231 1.16 0.96 -12.40
C ALA A 231 0.83 1.70 -11.09
N PHE A 232 -0.38 1.50 -10.57
CA PHE A 232 -0.82 2.16 -9.33
C PHE A 232 -0.05 1.70 -8.09
N ASP A 233 0.17 0.38 -7.96
CA ASP A 233 0.78 -0.24 -6.77
C ASP A 233 2.33 -0.24 -6.81
N ASP A 234 2.94 0.36 -7.85
CA ASP A 234 4.38 0.43 -8.00
C ASP A 234 5.02 1.45 -7.05
N ARG A 235 6.27 1.17 -6.67
CA ARG A 235 7.04 2.06 -5.82
C ARG A 235 7.59 3.22 -6.63
N THR A 236 7.37 4.44 -6.14
CA THR A 236 7.85 5.69 -6.76
C THR A 236 8.72 6.48 -5.78
N HIS A 237 9.65 7.29 -6.30
CA HIS A 237 10.43 8.16 -5.44
C HIS A 237 9.57 9.39 -5.03
N PRO A 238 9.60 9.87 -3.78
CA PRO A 238 8.78 11.02 -3.34
C PRO A 238 8.99 12.33 -4.11
N THR A 239 10.10 12.45 -4.84
CA THR A 239 10.40 13.62 -5.67
C THR A 239 9.92 13.48 -7.11
N GLU A 240 9.51 12.27 -7.52
CA GLU A 240 8.90 12.07 -8.83
C GLU A 240 7.45 12.56 -8.77
N PRO A 241 6.99 13.32 -9.77
CA PRO A 241 5.59 13.68 -9.85
C PRO A 241 4.74 12.43 -10.04
N ILE A 242 3.51 12.45 -9.51
CA ILE A 242 2.53 11.41 -9.82
C ILE A 242 2.27 11.35 -11.33
N ALA A 243 2.09 10.15 -11.87
CA ALA A 243 1.87 9.95 -13.29
C ALA A 243 0.52 10.53 -13.74
N ASP A 244 0.43 10.94 -15.01
CA ASP A 244 -0.84 11.43 -15.58
C ASP A 244 -1.92 10.34 -15.61
N TYR A 245 -1.50 9.07 -15.70
CA TYR A 245 -2.37 7.91 -15.69
C TYR A 245 -1.80 6.79 -14.82
N LEU A 246 -2.65 6.18 -13.98
CA LEU A 246 -2.31 4.99 -13.20
C LEU A 246 -3.19 3.82 -13.60
N VAL A 247 -2.59 2.72 -14.03
CA VAL A 247 -3.33 1.47 -14.28
C VAL A 247 -3.44 0.72 -12.96
N MET A 248 -4.67 0.54 -12.47
CA MET A 248 -4.95 -0.08 -11.17
C MET A 248 -5.03 -1.60 -11.26
N ARG A 249 -5.73 -2.10 -12.29
CA ARG A 249 -5.94 -3.53 -12.51
C ARG A 249 -6.46 -3.80 -13.91
N THR A 250 -6.53 -5.08 -14.23
CA THR A 250 -7.15 -5.60 -15.45
C THR A 250 -8.15 -6.69 -15.11
N LEU A 251 -9.23 -6.83 -15.88
CA LEU A 251 -10.24 -7.88 -15.68
C LEU A 251 -10.47 -8.61 -17.01
N LEU A 252 -10.66 -9.93 -16.98
CA LEU A 252 -11.17 -10.65 -18.14
C LEU A 252 -12.69 -10.62 -18.15
N LEU A 253 -13.28 -10.29 -19.30
CA LEU A 253 -14.72 -10.19 -19.48
C LEU A 253 -15.25 -11.25 -20.45
N ASP A 254 -16.47 -11.72 -20.19
CA ASP A 254 -17.23 -12.54 -21.13
C ASP A 254 -17.79 -11.71 -22.31
N ALA A 255 -18.50 -12.39 -23.22
CA ALA A 255 -19.11 -11.76 -24.39
C ALA A 255 -20.21 -10.73 -24.03
N GLU A 256 -20.79 -10.83 -22.84
CA GLU A 256 -21.76 -9.89 -22.29
C GLU A 256 -21.11 -8.68 -21.60
N GLY A 257 -19.77 -8.63 -21.55
CA GLY A 257 -19.00 -7.54 -20.93
C GLY A 257 -18.98 -7.61 -19.40
N LYS A 258 -19.26 -8.78 -18.82
CA LYS A 258 -19.22 -9.01 -17.38
C LYS A 258 -17.88 -9.61 -16.96
N PRO A 259 -17.32 -9.19 -15.82
CA PRO A 259 -16.14 -9.84 -15.27
C PRO A 259 -16.40 -11.33 -15.06
N VAL A 260 -15.49 -12.16 -15.54
CA VAL A 260 -15.55 -13.60 -15.27
C VAL A 260 -15.09 -13.82 -13.83
N GLU A 261 -16.07 -13.92 -12.93
CA GLU A 261 -15.83 -14.14 -11.52
C GLU A 261 -15.38 -15.59 -11.27
N ALA A 262 -14.41 -15.75 -10.37
CA ALA A 262 -14.19 -17.00 -9.68
C ALA A 262 -15.38 -17.25 -8.75
N THR A 263 -16.40 -17.95 -9.20
CA THR A 263 -17.52 -18.33 -8.31
C THR A 263 -17.00 -19.30 -7.25
N GLU A 264 -17.01 -18.87 -5.98
CA GLU A 264 -16.88 -19.74 -4.79
C GLU A 264 -18.15 -20.60 -4.62
N ASP A 265 -18.54 -21.39 -5.62
CA ASP A 265 -19.54 -22.44 -5.40
C ASP A 265 -18.82 -23.69 -4.90
N ASP A 266 -19.19 -24.11 -3.70
CA ASP A 266 -18.40 -24.79 -2.66
C ASP A 266 -18.04 -26.27 -2.96
N ARG A 267 -17.94 -26.67 -4.23
CA ARG A 267 -17.84 -28.09 -4.64
C ARG A 267 -16.85 -28.42 -5.75
N VAL A 268 -16.32 -27.45 -6.49
CA VAL A 268 -15.28 -27.69 -7.51
C VAL A 268 -14.36 -26.48 -7.50
N SER A 269 -13.04 -26.71 -7.45
CA SER A 269 -12.01 -25.70 -7.23
C SER A 269 -12.28 -24.34 -7.89
N PRO A 270 -12.13 -23.22 -7.14
CA PRO A 270 -12.46 -21.87 -7.61
C PRO A 270 -11.56 -21.50 -8.78
N ALA A 271 -12.04 -20.64 -9.67
CA ALA A 271 -11.18 -20.10 -10.70
C ALA A 271 -10.00 -19.39 -10.03
N ILE A 272 -8.77 -19.76 -10.40
CA ILE A 272 -7.58 -19.13 -9.83
C ILE A 272 -7.22 -17.97 -10.75
N TRP A 273 -7.20 -16.78 -10.17
CA TRP A 273 -6.90 -15.54 -10.86
C TRP A 273 -5.63 -14.91 -10.31
N SER A 274 -4.75 -14.46 -11.20
CA SER A 274 -3.67 -13.55 -10.84
C SER A 274 -3.58 -12.46 -11.88
N GLU A 275 -3.42 -11.23 -11.42
CA GLU A 275 -3.15 -10.06 -12.23
C GLU A 275 -1.89 -9.38 -11.72
N HIS A 276 -1.13 -8.80 -12.64
CA HIS A 276 0.03 -7.98 -12.33
C HIS A 276 0.05 -6.78 -13.26
N VAL A 277 0.19 -5.61 -12.67
CA VAL A 277 0.44 -4.36 -13.38
C VAL A 277 1.78 -3.84 -12.89
N TYR A 278 2.68 -3.49 -13.80
CA TYR A 278 3.98 -2.92 -13.47
C TYR A 278 4.37 -1.85 -14.49
N SER A 279 5.09 -0.85 -14.00
CA SER A 279 5.61 0.25 -14.79
C SER A 279 6.86 -0.19 -15.55
N THR A 280 7.08 0.41 -16.71
CA THR A 280 8.30 0.21 -17.49
C THR A 280 9.18 1.47 -17.46
N PRO A 281 10.47 1.37 -17.79
CA PRO A 281 11.34 2.54 -17.93
C PRO A 281 10.94 3.53 -19.05
N LEU A 282 9.93 3.21 -19.87
CA LEU A 282 9.49 4.00 -21.02
C LEU A 282 8.20 4.78 -20.74
N ASP A 283 7.88 5.05 -19.47
CA ASP A 283 6.65 5.73 -19.05
C ASP A 283 5.37 5.05 -19.55
N THR A 284 5.43 3.72 -19.62
CA THR A 284 4.30 2.85 -19.94
C THR A 284 3.99 1.89 -18.80
N ALA A 285 2.80 1.32 -18.80
CA ALA A 285 2.44 0.20 -17.94
C ALA A 285 2.34 -1.10 -18.74
N LYS A 286 2.80 -2.20 -18.16
CA LYS A 286 2.57 -3.56 -18.62
C LYS A 286 1.60 -4.23 -17.68
N CYS A 287 0.56 -4.84 -18.24
CA CYS A 287 -0.42 -5.59 -17.48
C CYS A 287 -0.42 -7.03 -17.98
N GLY A 288 -0.54 -7.98 -17.08
CA GLY A 288 -0.70 -9.38 -17.45
C GLY A 288 -1.48 -10.12 -16.40
N GLY A 289 -2.01 -11.25 -16.80
CA GLY A 289 -2.73 -12.09 -15.88
C GLY A 289 -2.98 -13.47 -16.46
N TRP A 290 -3.42 -14.34 -15.56
CA TRP A 290 -3.89 -15.65 -15.92
C TRP A 290 -5.17 -15.99 -15.15
N LEU A 291 -6.07 -16.72 -15.83
CA LEU A 291 -7.33 -17.22 -15.29
C LEU A 291 -7.44 -18.70 -15.61
N LEU A 292 -7.53 -19.53 -14.58
CA LEU A 292 -7.85 -20.94 -14.73
C LEU A 292 -9.32 -21.18 -14.40
N THR A 293 -10.14 -21.57 -15.38
CA THR A 293 -11.56 -21.88 -15.16
C THR A 293 -11.89 -23.33 -15.45
N PHE A 294 -12.34 -24.05 -14.41
CA PHE A 294 -12.74 -25.47 -14.53
C PHE A 294 -14.23 -25.65 -14.85
N VAL A 295 -15.02 -24.57 -14.86
CA VAL A 295 -16.49 -24.64 -14.82
C VAL A 295 -17.16 -23.70 -15.82
N THR A 296 -16.55 -22.55 -16.15
CA THR A 296 -17.20 -21.58 -17.03
C THR A 296 -16.96 -21.90 -18.50
N GLN A 297 -18.05 -22.19 -19.23
CA GLN A 297 -18.07 -22.14 -20.70
C GLN A 297 -17.99 -20.70 -21.25
N ALA A 298 -17.82 -19.70 -20.39
CA ALA A 298 -17.69 -18.32 -20.79
C ALA A 298 -16.39 -18.14 -21.59
N GLU A 299 -16.53 -17.89 -22.89
CA GLU A 299 -15.44 -17.44 -23.73
C GLU A 299 -15.06 -16.02 -23.31
N ILE A 300 -13.78 -15.81 -23.03
CA ILE A 300 -13.27 -14.47 -22.74
C ILE A 300 -13.27 -13.67 -24.04
N ALA A 301 -14.05 -12.58 -24.07
CA ALA A 301 -14.17 -11.72 -25.23
C ALA A 301 -13.23 -10.51 -25.16
N SER A 302 -12.99 -9.98 -23.96
CA SER A 302 -12.22 -8.76 -23.80
C SER A 302 -11.46 -8.68 -22.47
N ILE A 303 -10.50 -7.76 -22.44
CA ILE A 303 -9.71 -7.38 -21.27
C ILE A 303 -10.12 -5.95 -20.93
N ARG A 304 -10.62 -5.73 -19.72
CA ARG A 304 -10.91 -4.39 -19.18
C ARG A 304 -9.71 -3.87 -18.41
N HIS A 305 -9.31 -2.64 -18.66
CA HIS A 305 -8.32 -1.91 -17.87
C HIS A 305 -9.04 -0.86 -17.03
N VAL A 306 -8.76 -0.86 -15.72
CA VAL A 306 -9.23 0.18 -14.80
C VAL A 306 -8.11 1.20 -14.64
N ILE A 307 -8.34 2.41 -15.14
CA ILE A 307 -7.31 3.46 -15.25
C ILE A 307 -7.77 4.71 -14.50
N VAL A 308 -6.88 5.24 -13.67
CA VAL A 308 -7.04 6.51 -12.97
C VAL A 308 -6.48 7.62 -13.84
N VAL A 309 -7.26 8.68 -14.05
CA VAL A 309 -6.95 9.80 -14.95
C VAL A 309 -6.65 11.05 -14.12
N HIS A 310 -5.49 11.65 -14.39
CA HIS A 310 -4.95 12.82 -13.69
C HIS A 310 -5.05 12.70 -12.16
N PRO A 311 -4.43 11.67 -11.59
CA PRO A 311 -4.40 11.53 -10.15
C PRO A 311 -3.61 12.68 -9.51
N TYR A 312 -3.98 13.02 -8.28
CA TYR A 312 -3.26 14.01 -7.47
C TYR A 312 -3.17 13.57 -6.02
N GLU A 313 -2.08 13.96 -5.37
CA GLU A 313 -1.80 13.62 -3.99
C GLU A 313 -2.28 14.70 -3.03
N VAL A 314 -2.91 14.28 -1.93
CA VAL A 314 -3.31 15.14 -0.82
C VAL A 314 -2.63 14.62 0.45
N ARG A 315 -1.91 15.50 1.14
CA ARG A 315 -1.24 15.17 2.39
C ARG A 315 -2.25 15.08 3.53
N VAL A 316 -2.26 13.95 4.24
CA VAL A 316 -3.16 13.66 5.36
C VAL A 316 -2.36 13.62 6.67
N PRO A 317 -2.44 14.66 7.52
CA PRO A 317 -1.75 14.67 8.81
C PRO A 317 -2.51 13.85 9.86
N PHE A 318 -1.75 13.15 10.69
CA PHE A 318 -2.24 12.41 11.85
C PHE A 318 -1.45 12.81 13.08
N ALA A 319 -2.13 12.87 14.21
CA ALA A 319 -1.54 13.15 15.52
C ALA A 319 -1.99 12.08 16.51
N VAL A 320 -1.03 11.48 17.21
CA VAL A 320 -1.26 10.51 18.27
C VAL A 320 -0.72 11.11 19.57
N HIS A 321 -1.54 11.07 20.61
CA HIS A 321 -1.18 11.53 21.94
C HIS A 321 -0.96 10.35 22.87
N ASP A 322 -0.10 10.56 23.88
CA ASP A 322 0.13 9.63 24.98
C ASP A 322 0.48 8.20 24.52
N LEU A 323 1.33 8.08 23.50
CA LEU A 323 1.73 6.81 22.91
C LEU A 323 2.77 6.11 23.81
N PRO A 324 2.44 4.96 24.44
CA PRO A 324 3.39 4.27 25.32
C PRO A 324 4.55 3.67 24.52
N LEU A 325 5.77 3.78 25.05
CA LEU A 325 6.93 3.09 24.49
C LEU A 325 7.31 1.89 25.37
N PRO A 326 7.50 0.69 24.79
CA PRO A 326 8.05 -0.43 25.54
C PRO A 326 9.46 -0.08 26.03
N GLY A 327 9.69 -0.21 27.34
CA GLY A 327 10.98 0.02 27.96
C GLY A 327 11.91 -1.18 27.80
N PHE A 328 13.21 -0.93 27.63
CA PHE A 328 14.25 -1.94 27.81
C PHE A 328 14.62 -2.01 29.31
N GLY A 329 13.79 -2.69 30.09
CA GLY A 329 14.11 -2.92 31.51
C GLY A 329 15.23 -3.96 31.64
N PRO A 330 16.19 -3.80 32.58
CA PRO A 330 17.15 -4.86 32.91
C PRO A 330 16.53 -6.05 33.66
N ASP A 331 15.26 -5.95 34.07
CA ASP A 331 14.52 -6.98 34.83
C ASP A 331 13.47 -7.73 33.99
N GLN A 332 13.56 -7.70 32.65
CA GLN A 332 12.75 -8.53 31.73
C GLN A 332 13.59 -9.61 31.05
#